data_AF-A0A7W0JEX6-F1
#
_entry.id   AF-A0A7W0JEX6-F1
#
_cell.length_a   1.000
_cell.length_b   1.000
_cell.length_c   1.000
_cell.angle_alpha   90.00
_cell.angle_beta   90.00
_cell.angle_gamma   90.00
#
_symmetry.space_group_name_H-M   'P 1'
#
loop_
_entity.id
_entity.type
_entity.pdbx_description
1 polymer ?
#
loop_
_entity_poly.entity_id
_entity_poly.type
_entity_poly.pdbx_seq_one_letter_code
_entity_poly.pdbx_strand_id
1 'polypeptide(L)'
;QHSNFEGPTAWPFPCTAGETTAVIDYDGGVRACELRGRFASLADYDYDFGALWAARERAAEVEAIDGGKSCWCTHVCFIHDSMRHSRRALLWELPKNYATRGGW
;
A
#
# COMPACT_ATOMS: atom_id res chain seq x y z
N GLN A 1 -12.17 -9.01 -1.17
CA GLN A 1 -12.30 -8.13 0.02
C GLN A 1 -12.96 -8.86 1.18
N HIS A 2 -14.08 -9.57 1.02
CA HIS A 2 -14.78 -10.23 2.14
C HIS A 2 -13.92 -11.22 2.93
N SER A 3 -13.04 -11.99 2.28
CA SER A 3 -12.09 -12.88 2.96
C SER A 3 -11.16 -12.16 3.94
N ASN A 4 -10.78 -10.91 3.63
CA ASN A 4 -9.97 -10.06 4.51
C ASN A 4 -10.73 -9.53 5.74
N PHE A 5 -12.05 -9.78 5.86
CA PHE A 5 -12.81 -9.47 7.07
C PHE A 5 -12.70 -10.58 8.12
N GLU A 6 -12.42 -11.81 7.70
CA GLU A 6 -12.28 -12.99 8.57
C GLU A 6 -10.82 -13.29 8.94
N GLY A 7 -9.88 -12.95 8.05
CA GLY A 7 -8.45 -13.09 8.30
C GLY A 7 -7.59 -12.58 7.14
N PRO A 8 -6.28 -12.39 7.34
CA PRO A 8 -5.40 -11.83 6.33
C PRO A 8 -5.30 -12.76 5.12
N THR A 9 -5.85 -12.31 3.99
CA THR A 9 -5.87 -13.01 2.70
C THR A 9 -5.16 -12.15 1.66
N ALA A 10 -4.08 -12.69 1.09
CA ALA A 10 -3.28 -11.96 0.10
C ALA A 10 -4.09 -11.58 -1.14
N TRP A 11 -3.97 -10.32 -1.55
CA TRP A 11 -4.40 -9.86 -2.88
C TRP A 11 -3.51 -10.46 -3.99
N PRO A 12 -3.98 -10.54 -5.25
CA PRO A 12 -3.19 -11.08 -6.37
C PRO A 12 -2.10 -10.11 -6.87
N PHE A 13 -1.67 -9.16 -6.03
CA PHE A 13 -0.64 -8.17 -6.30
C PHE A 13 0.14 -7.85 -5.02
N PRO A 14 1.42 -7.45 -5.14
CA PRO A 14 2.26 -7.07 -4.00
C PRO A 14 1.73 -5.81 -3.32
N CYS A 15 2.11 -5.59 -2.07
CA CYS A 15 1.84 -4.33 -1.38
C CYS A 15 2.91 -3.30 -1.77
N THR A 16 2.50 -2.10 -2.16
CA THR A 16 3.41 -0.97 -2.49
C THR A 16 3.28 0.18 -1.50
N ALA A 17 2.61 -0.05 -0.36
CA ALA A 17 2.47 0.92 0.72
C ALA A 17 3.84 1.33 1.26
N GLY A 18 4.08 2.64 1.37
CA GLY A 18 5.38 3.18 1.74
C GLY A 18 6.42 3.22 0.60
N GLU A 19 6.16 2.59 -0.55
CA GLU A 19 7.01 2.68 -1.75
C GLU A 19 6.50 3.71 -2.75
N THR A 20 5.19 3.67 -3.02
CA THR A 20 4.53 4.51 -4.05
C THR A 20 3.57 5.52 -3.44
N THR A 21 3.03 5.21 -2.25
CA THR A 21 2.04 6.03 -1.53
C THR A 21 2.29 5.98 -0.03
N ALA A 22 1.97 7.05 0.69
CA ALA A 22 1.89 7.09 2.16
C ALA A 22 0.71 7.95 2.62
N VAL A 23 0.31 7.81 3.87
CA VAL A 23 -0.71 8.65 4.51
C VAL A 23 -0.02 9.66 5.42
N ILE A 24 -0.43 10.92 5.29
CA ILE A 24 -0.04 12.01 6.18
C ILE A 24 -1.25 12.37 7.04
N ASP A 25 -1.14 12.15 8.34
CA ASP A 25 -2.17 12.49 9.34
C ASP A 25 -2.24 14.02 9.55
N TYR A 26 -3.31 14.49 10.17
CA TYR A 26 -3.56 15.92 10.39
C TYR A 26 -2.47 16.64 11.20
N ASP A 27 -1.72 15.91 12.03
CA ASP A 27 -0.63 16.43 12.86
C ASP A 27 0.75 16.28 12.20
N GLY A 28 0.79 15.88 10.92
CA GLY A 28 2.01 15.67 10.17
C GLY A 28 2.66 14.30 10.38
N GLY A 29 2.04 13.40 11.17
CA GLY A 29 2.49 12.02 11.29
C GLY A 29 2.37 11.27 9.95
N VAL A 30 3.38 10.50 9.59
CA VAL A 30 3.43 9.76 8.32
C VAL A 30 3.42 8.25 8.59
N ARG A 31 2.56 7.54 7.87
CA ARG A 31 2.40 6.07 7.94
C ARG A 31 2.38 5.47 6.53
N ALA A 32 2.79 4.21 6.40
CA ALA A 32 2.86 3.55 5.09
C ALA A 32 1.46 3.26 4.51
N CYS A 33 0.51 2.84 5.35
CA CYS A 33 -0.92 2.78 5.02
C CYS A 33 -1.79 2.94 6.27
N GLU A 34 -3.12 3.00 6.13
CA GLU A 34 -4.04 3.24 7.25
C GLU A 34 -4.00 2.15 8.33
N LEU A 35 -3.59 0.93 7.97
CA LEU A 35 -3.46 -0.19 8.91
C LEU A 35 -2.14 -0.18 9.69
N ARG A 36 -1.21 0.71 9.35
CA ARG A 36 0.12 0.79 9.97
C ARG A 36 0.20 1.94 10.97
N GLY A 37 1.14 1.78 11.90
CA GLY A 37 1.56 2.86 12.79
C GLY A 37 2.32 3.94 12.03
N ARG A 38 2.55 5.06 12.72
CA ARG A 38 3.42 6.12 12.19
C ARG A 38 4.87 5.67 12.22
N PHE A 39 5.59 5.89 11.13
CA PHE A 39 7.03 5.62 11.05
C PHE A 39 7.88 6.90 11.13
N ALA A 40 7.27 8.07 10.90
CA ALA A 40 7.95 9.37 10.96
C ALA A 40 6.93 10.51 11.21
N SER A 41 7.42 11.71 11.54
CA SER A 41 6.66 12.97 11.49
C SER A 41 7.33 13.93 10.51
N LEU A 42 6.54 14.70 9.76
CA LEU A 42 7.07 15.76 8.89
C LEU A 42 7.86 16.82 9.68
N ALA A 43 7.49 17.05 10.94
CA ALA A 43 8.20 17.99 11.80
C ALA A 43 9.65 17.58 12.06
N ASP A 44 9.97 16.28 12.03
CA ASP A 44 11.34 15.78 12.22
C ASP A 44 12.25 16.07 11.02
N TYR A 45 11.67 16.46 9.89
CA TYR A 45 12.34 16.71 8.62
C TYR A 45 12.14 18.14 8.13
N ASP A 46 11.86 19.10 9.02
CA ASP A 46 11.58 20.51 8.67
C ASP A 46 10.48 20.65 7.59
N TYR A 47 9.52 19.73 7.59
CA TYR A 47 8.44 19.62 6.60
C TYR A 47 8.91 19.34 5.16
N ASP A 48 10.15 18.88 4.97
CA ASP A 48 10.64 18.36 3.70
C ASP A 48 10.20 16.90 3.51
N PHE A 49 9.15 16.72 2.71
CA PHE A 49 8.66 15.39 2.36
C PHE A 49 9.69 14.57 1.58
N GLY A 50 10.52 15.19 0.73
CA GLY A 50 11.55 14.50 -0.04
C GLY A 50 12.63 13.90 0.86
N ALA A 51 13.06 14.64 1.88
CA ALA A 51 13.99 14.16 2.90
C ALA A 51 13.40 12.98 3.69
N LEU A 52 12.13 13.09 4.12
CA LEU A 52 11.41 12.00 4.78
C LEU A 52 11.26 10.78 3.87
N TRP A 53 10.99 10.99 2.57
CA TRP A 53 10.86 9.90 1.60
C TRP A 53 12.18 9.18 1.32
N ALA A 54 13.31 9.85 1.48
CA ALA A 54 14.63 9.23 1.39
C ALA A 54 15.07 8.54 2.69
N ALA A 55 14.29 8.68 3.77
CA ALA A 55 14.70 8.24 5.10
C ALA A 55 14.74 6.71 5.27
N ARG A 56 15.64 6.26 6.15
CA ARG A 56 15.81 4.82 6.47
C ARG A 56 14.58 4.25 7.17
N GLU A 57 13.86 5.07 7.92
CA GLU A 57 12.66 4.70 8.67
C GLU A 57 11.56 4.22 7.72
N ARG A 58 11.42 4.90 6.56
CA ARG A 58 10.53 4.45 5.48
C ARG A 58 10.96 3.10 4.92
N ALA A 59 12.25 2.92 4.66
CA ALA A 59 12.77 1.65 4.12
C ALA A 59 12.54 0.48 5.10
N ALA A 60 12.74 0.71 6.40
CA ALA A 60 12.46 -0.28 7.45
C ALA A 60 10.96 -0.60 7.54
N GLU A 61 10.10 0.40 7.39
CA GLU A 61 8.65 0.20 7.38
C GLU A 61 8.18 -0.62 6.16
N VAL A 62 8.71 -0.35 4.96
CA VAL A 62 8.42 -1.15 3.76
C VAL A 62 8.83 -2.61 3.95
N GLU A 63 10.03 -2.86 4.50
CA GLU A 63 10.50 -4.22 4.78
C GLU A 63 9.58 -4.94 5.80
N ALA A 64 9.06 -4.21 6.78
CA ALA A 64 8.14 -4.76 7.78
C ALA A 64 6.75 -5.15 7.21
N ILE A 65 6.39 -4.69 6.00
CA ILE A 65 5.13 -5.03 5.32
C ILE A 65 5.34 -6.30 4.48
N ASP A 66 5.65 -7.42 5.14
CA ASP A 66 5.89 -8.72 4.49
C ASP A 66 6.95 -8.66 3.37
N GLY A 67 7.94 -7.76 3.50
CA GLY A 67 8.91 -7.45 2.44
C GLY A 67 8.24 -7.02 1.12
N GLY A 68 7.06 -6.40 1.18
CA GLY A 68 6.23 -5.97 0.04
C GLY A 68 5.46 -7.10 -0.66
N LYS A 69 5.56 -8.36 -0.22
CA LYS A 69 5.13 -9.51 -1.03
C LYS A 69 3.62 -9.70 -1.11
N SER A 70 2.91 -9.36 -0.04
CA SER A 70 1.48 -9.63 0.08
C SER A 70 0.78 -8.46 0.77
N CYS A 71 -0.30 -7.96 0.17
CA CYS A 71 -1.20 -7.03 0.83
C CYS A 71 -2.45 -7.78 1.31
N TRP A 72 -2.93 -7.47 2.52
CA TRP A 72 -4.21 -7.93 3.06
C TRP A 72 -5.10 -6.76 3.51
N CYS A 73 -4.76 -5.54 3.09
CA CYS A 73 -5.54 -4.37 3.49
C CYS A 73 -6.93 -4.36 2.85
N THR A 74 -7.85 -3.66 3.51
CA THR A 74 -9.21 -3.41 3.01
C THR A 74 -9.39 -1.98 2.51
N HIS A 75 -8.34 -1.15 2.55
CA HIS A 75 -8.37 0.25 2.16
C HIS A 75 -8.19 0.41 0.65
N VAL A 76 -9.22 0.95 0.00
CA VAL A 76 -9.28 1.05 -1.47
C VAL A 76 -8.13 1.86 -2.07
N CYS A 77 -7.64 2.89 -1.37
CA CYS A 77 -6.52 3.71 -1.83
C CYS A 77 -5.28 2.85 -2.12
N PHE A 78 -4.93 1.97 -1.18
CA PHE A 78 -3.76 1.09 -1.30
C PHE A 78 -4.01 -0.10 -2.21
N ILE A 79 -5.22 -0.65 -2.24
CA ILE A 79 -5.60 -1.70 -3.20
C ILE A 79 -5.41 -1.19 -4.63
N HIS A 80 -5.93 0.00 -4.94
CA HIS A 80 -5.84 0.57 -6.28
C HIS A 80 -4.41 0.98 -6.65
N ASP A 81 -3.68 1.60 -5.73
CA ASP A 81 -2.30 2.00 -5.96
C ASP A 81 -1.41 0.78 -6.25
N SER A 82 -1.43 -0.22 -5.36
CA SER A 82 -0.66 -1.45 -5.55
C SER A 82 -1.05 -2.24 -6.79
N MET A 83 -2.34 -2.25 -7.15
CA MET A 83 -2.80 -2.86 -8.39
C MET A 83 -2.23 -2.14 -9.63
N ARG A 84 -2.15 -0.80 -9.63
CA ARG A 84 -1.56 -0.02 -10.73
C ARG A 84 -0.07 -0.26 -10.89
N HIS A 85 0.62 -0.59 -9.80
CA HIS A 85 2.05 -0.90 -9.82
C HIS A 85 2.36 -2.39 -10.01
N SER A 86 1.34 -3.25 -10.19
CA SER A 86 1.49 -4.68 -10.45
C SER A 86 1.32 -5.03 -11.94
N ARG A 87 2.41 -5.46 -12.58
CA ARG A 87 2.39 -5.95 -13.98
C ARG A 87 1.41 -7.10 -14.17
N ARG A 88 1.38 -8.05 -13.22
CA ARG A 88 0.46 -9.18 -13.26
C ARG A 88 -0.99 -8.71 -13.21
N ALA A 89 -1.30 -7.76 -12.32
CA ALA A 89 -2.66 -7.26 -12.19
C ALA A 89 -3.10 -6.51 -13.46
N LEU A 90 -2.23 -5.64 -13.99
CA LEU A 90 -2.51 -4.86 -15.20
C LEU A 90 -2.67 -5.72 -16.47
N LEU A 91 -1.79 -6.70 -16.66
CA LEU A 91 -1.72 -7.46 -17.93
C LEU A 91 -2.58 -8.73 -17.93
N TRP A 92 -2.95 -9.25 -16.76
CA TRP A 92 -3.66 -10.53 -16.65
C TRP A 92 -4.98 -10.41 -15.90
N GLU A 93 -4.93 -9.99 -14.63
CA GLU A 93 -6.11 -10.04 -13.76
C GLU A 93 -7.20 -9.03 -14.21
N LEU A 94 -6.83 -7.79 -14.56
CA LEU A 94 -7.78 -6.78 -15.03
C LEU A 94 -8.45 -7.14 -16.37
N PRO A 95 -7.71 -7.52 -17.44
CA PRO A 95 -8.33 -7.96 -18.70
C PRO A 95 -9.23 -9.18 -18.52
N LYS A 96 -8.81 -10.17 -17.73
CA LYS A 96 -9.61 -11.36 -17.41
C LYS A 96 -10.93 -10.94 -16.74
N ASN A 97 -10.85 -10.14 -15.68
CA ASN A 97 -12.03 -9.69 -14.94
C ASN A 97 -12.96 -8.81 -15.80
N TYR A 98 -12.40 -7.98 -16.69
CA TYR A 98 -13.17 -7.19 -17.64
C TYR A 98 -13.93 -8.08 -18.63
N ALA A 99 -13.27 -9.09 -19.20
CA ALA A 99 -13.87 -10.04 -20.14
C ALA A 99 -14.95 -10.91 -19.48
N THR A 100 -14.79 -11.29 -18.22
CA THR A 100 -15.75 -12.13 -17.48
C THR A 100 -16.79 -11.34 -16.70
N ARG A 101 -16.86 -10.01 -16.87
CA ARG A 101 -17.71 -9.11 -16.07
C ARG A 101 -19.21 -9.44 -16.12
N GLY A 102 -19.68 -10.06 -17.20
CA GLY A 102 -21.09 -10.46 -17.36
C GLY A 102 -21.44 -11.86 -16.86
N GLY A 103 -20.47 -12.60 -16.32
CA GLY A 103 -20.65 -13.99 -15.85
C GLY A 103 -20.62 -14.15 -14.33
N TRP A 104 -20.75 -13.05 -13.59
CA TRP A 104 -20.81 -13.01 -12.12
C TRP A 104 -22.26 -12.92 -11.64
#